data_AF-W2QQH9-F1
#
_entry.id   AF-W2QQH9-F1
#
_cell.length_a   1.000
_cell.length_b   1.000
_cell.length_c   1.000
_cell.angle_alpha   90.00
_cell.angle_beta   90.00
_cell.angle_gamma   90.00
#
_symmetry.space_group_name_H-M   'P 1'
#
loop_
_entity.id
_entity.type
_entity.pdbx_description
1 polymer ?
#
loop_
_entity_poly.entity_id
_entity_poly.type
_entity_poly.pdbx_seq_one_letter_code
_entity_poly.pdbx_strand_id
1 'polypeptide(L)'
;MRSMFEQFPEVLLIDATHGTNASNYKLFSFMIRDAMGKGQHVQHCIVEDERKETLRIACQQFKEGCPSFGSVAVIMIDKDFTELSVLEEEFPGARILLCHFHVVKYLQEEVSK
;
A
#
# COMPACT_ATOMS: atom_id res chain seq x y z
N MET A 1 3.57 13.15 -9.18
CA MET A 1 3.30 11.87 -8.51
C MET A 1 2.75 10.84 -9.49
N ARG A 2 1.65 11.14 -10.20
CA ARG A 2 1.10 10.24 -11.25
C ARG A 2 2.08 9.88 -12.37
N SER A 3 2.87 10.85 -12.83
CA SER A 3 3.94 10.62 -13.83
C SER A 3 5.06 9.68 -13.37
N MET A 4 5.26 9.52 -12.05
CA MET A 4 6.22 8.54 -11.51
C MET A 4 5.64 7.14 -11.53
N PHE A 5 4.34 7.02 -11.21
CA PHE A 5 3.62 5.76 -11.32
C PHE A 5 3.58 5.25 -12.76
N GLU A 6 3.37 6.15 -13.74
CA GLU A 6 3.39 5.79 -15.17
C GLU A 6 4.74 5.22 -15.63
N GLN A 7 5.85 5.65 -15.01
CA GLN A 7 7.20 5.18 -15.36
C GLN A 7 7.57 3.87 -14.65
N PHE A 8 7.03 3.63 -13.45
CA PHE A 8 7.38 2.49 -12.60
C PHE A 8 6.13 1.86 -11.96
N PRO A 9 5.17 1.36 -12.75
CA PRO A 9 3.89 0.87 -12.23
C PRO A 9 3.96 -0.54 -11.63
N GLU A 10 5.06 -1.28 -11.86
CA GLU A 10 5.10 -2.73 -11.65
C GLU A 10 5.00 -3.15 -10.18
N VAL A 11 5.56 -2.33 -9.28
CA VAL A 11 5.65 -2.61 -7.85
C VAL A 11 5.01 -1.49 -7.06
N LEU A 12 3.95 -1.85 -6.34
CA LEU A 12 3.23 -0.97 -5.44
C LEU A 12 3.50 -1.39 -3.99
N LEU A 13 3.83 -0.42 -3.15
CA LEU A 13 4.02 -0.57 -1.71
C LEU A 13 2.84 0.14 -1.05
N ILE A 14 2.12 -0.57 -0.20
CA ILE A 14 0.98 -0.01 0.54
C ILE A 14 1.20 -0.23 2.02
N ASP A 15 0.96 0.83 2.81
CA ASP A 15 1.13 0.81 4.25
C ASP A 15 0.16 1.80 4.92
N ALA A 16 -0.26 1.45 6.13
CA ALA A 16 -1.07 2.31 6.99
C ALA A 16 -0.25 2.74 8.22
N THR A 17 -0.03 4.04 8.36
CA THR A 17 0.68 4.59 9.52
C THR A 17 -0.31 5.15 10.55
N HIS A 18 -0.14 4.74 11.80
CA HIS A 18 -0.93 5.20 12.94
C HIS A 18 -0.22 6.30 13.74
N GLY A 19 -0.95 6.99 14.61
CA GLY A 19 -0.39 7.98 15.55
C GLY A 19 0.12 9.26 14.88
N THR A 20 -0.34 9.57 13.67
CA THR A 20 0.13 10.73 12.88
C THR A 20 -0.55 12.04 13.25
N ASN A 21 -1.66 12.01 13.99
CA ASN A 21 -2.44 13.19 14.37
C ASN A 21 -3.21 12.97 15.69
N ALA A 22 -3.65 14.05 16.31
CA ALA A 22 -4.36 14.04 17.59
C ALA A 22 -5.78 13.43 17.52
N SER A 23 -6.35 13.32 16.32
CA SER A 23 -7.70 12.79 16.10
C SER A 23 -7.70 11.30 15.73
N ASN A 24 -6.55 10.62 15.83
CA ASN A 24 -6.39 9.19 15.53
C ASN A 24 -6.78 8.75 14.10
N TYR A 25 -6.83 9.67 13.14
CA TYR A 25 -6.91 9.27 11.73
C TYR A 25 -5.65 8.52 11.31
N LYS A 26 -5.81 7.58 10.39
CA LYS A 26 -4.72 6.76 9.87
C LYS A 26 -4.27 7.30 8.52
N LEU A 27 -2.96 7.25 8.27
CA LEU A 27 -2.39 7.66 7.00
C LEU A 27 -2.15 6.42 6.14
N PHE A 28 -3.01 6.19 5.16
CA PHE A 28 -2.90 5.09 4.21
C PHE A 28 -2.17 5.59 2.95
N SER A 29 -1.07 4.94 2.58
CA SER A 29 -0.15 5.47 1.56
C SER A 29 0.13 4.46 0.47
N PHE A 30 0.19 4.95 -0.77
CA PHE A 30 0.61 4.21 -1.95
C PHE A 30 1.96 4.74 -2.40
N MET A 31 2.94 3.86 -2.54
CA MET A 31 4.31 4.20 -2.91
C MET A 31 4.80 3.27 -4.02
N ILE A 32 5.53 3.81 -4.99
CA ILE A 32 6.28 3.02 -5.98
C ILE A 32 7.76 3.04 -5.67
N ARG A 33 8.50 2.14 -6.32
CA ARG A 33 9.96 2.14 -6.30
C ARG A 33 10.50 2.57 -7.65
N ASP A 34 11.33 3.61 -7.68
CA ASP A 34 11.98 4.06 -8.91
C ASP A 34 13.16 3.16 -9.32
N ALA A 35 13.74 3.41 -10.50
CA ALA A 35 14.90 2.67 -11.03
C ALA A 35 16.15 2.69 -10.12
N MET A 36 16.27 3.66 -9.22
CA MET A 36 17.36 3.75 -8.25
C MET A 36 17.03 3.03 -6.93
N GLY A 37 15.88 2.35 -6.86
CA GLY A 37 15.42 1.64 -5.70
C GLY A 37 14.83 2.55 -4.62
N LYS A 38 14.56 3.83 -4.91
CA LYS A 38 14.01 4.79 -3.95
C LYS A 38 12.48 4.79 -3.99
N GLY A 39 11.88 4.82 -2.81
CA GLY A 39 10.44 4.94 -2.64
C GLY A 39 9.93 6.33 -3.01
N GLN A 40 8.89 6.41 -3.83
CA GLN A 40 8.19 7.66 -4.18
C GLN A 40 6.70 7.50 -3.90
N HIS A 41 6.14 8.40 -3.10
CA HIS A 41 4.70 8.39 -2.82
C HIS A 41 3.91 8.83 -4.07
N VAL A 42 2.84 8.09 -4.34
CA VAL A 42 1.92 8.35 -5.47
C VAL A 42 0.60 8.91 -4.95
N GLN A 43 0.11 8.38 -3.83
CA GLN A 43 -1.13 8.80 -3.18
C GLN A 43 -1.02 8.68 -1.66
N HIS A 44 -1.65 9.60 -0.97
CA HIS A 44 -1.93 9.52 0.46
C HIS A 44 -3.43 9.67 0.70
N CYS A 45 -3.95 8.90 1.64
CA CYS A 45 -5.32 8.96 2.10
C CYS A 45 -5.30 9.10 3.62
N ILE A 46 -6.02 10.09 4.14
CA ILE A 46 -6.30 10.19 5.56
C ILE A 46 -7.64 9.50 5.78
N VAL A 47 -7.63 8.40 6.52
CA VAL A 47 -8.80 7.53 6.71
C VAL A 47 -9.17 7.44 8.18
N GLU A 48 -10.48 7.43 8.47
CA GLU A 48 -11.00 7.30 9.83
C GLU A 48 -10.77 5.91 10.40
N ASP A 49 -10.88 4.89 9.53
CA ASP A 49 -10.73 3.49 9.88
C ASP A 49 -10.15 2.68 8.73
N GLU A 50 -9.81 1.42 9.01
CA GLU A 50 -9.27 0.45 8.04
C GLU A 50 -10.33 -0.57 7.64
N ARG A 51 -11.62 -0.21 7.70
CA ARG A 51 -12.67 -1.11 7.23
C ARG A 51 -12.56 -1.26 5.72
N LYS A 52 -13.04 -2.41 5.25
CA LYS A 52 -13.06 -2.81 3.84
C LYS A 52 -13.55 -1.71 2.91
N GLU A 53 -14.68 -1.07 3.23
CA GLU A 53 -15.27 -0.01 2.41
C GLU A 53 -14.37 1.23 2.30
N THR A 54 -13.75 1.63 3.41
CA THR A 54 -12.85 2.80 3.46
C THR A 54 -11.60 2.56 2.61
N LEU A 55 -10.98 1.39 2.75
CA LEU A 55 -9.80 1.01 1.95
C LEU A 55 -10.16 0.82 0.46
N ARG A 56 -11.34 0.30 0.16
CA ARG A 56 -11.84 0.17 -1.22
C ARG A 56 -11.93 1.54 -1.90
N ILE A 57 -12.50 2.53 -1.22
CA ILE A 57 -12.58 3.90 -1.75
C ILE A 57 -11.18 4.45 -2.05
N ALA A 58 -10.21 4.24 -1.15
CA ALA A 58 -8.83 4.66 -1.38
C ALA A 58 -8.22 4.00 -2.65
N CYS A 59 -8.47 2.70 -2.86
CA CYS A 59 -8.02 1.97 -4.04
C CYS A 59 -8.71 2.46 -5.33
N GLN A 60 -10.01 2.72 -5.29
CA GLN A 60 -10.76 3.24 -6.44
C GLN A 60 -10.27 4.62 -6.85
N GLN A 61 -10.06 5.51 -5.89
CA GLN A 61 -9.47 6.84 -6.13
C GLN A 61 -8.06 6.75 -6.74
N PHE A 62 -7.26 5.78 -6.29
CA PHE A 62 -5.95 5.52 -6.89
C PHE A 62 -6.06 5.14 -8.37
N LYS A 63 -6.97 4.22 -8.72
CA LYS A 63 -7.18 3.78 -10.11
C LYS A 63 -7.72 4.89 -11.00
N GLU A 64 -8.65 5.70 -10.51
CA GLU A 64 -9.14 6.89 -11.21
C GLU A 64 -8.00 7.88 -11.50
N GLY A 65 -7.07 8.02 -10.55
CA GLY A 65 -5.91 8.88 -10.70
C GLY A 65 -4.77 8.31 -11.55
N CYS A 66 -4.70 6.98 -11.71
CA CYS A 66 -3.58 6.27 -12.32
C CYS A 66 -4.06 5.25 -13.37
N PRO A 67 -4.28 5.66 -14.63
CA PRO A 67 -4.84 4.80 -15.67
C PRO A 67 -4.00 3.54 -15.97
N SER A 68 -2.69 3.58 -15.69
CA SER A 68 -1.78 2.44 -15.85
C SER A 68 -1.84 1.41 -14.71
N PHE A 69 -2.82 1.49 -13.80
CA PHE A 69 -2.95 0.55 -12.67
C PHE A 69 -2.99 -0.92 -13.08
N GLY A 70 -3.45 -1.23 -14.31
CA GLY A 70 -3.43 -2.59 -14.84
C GLY A 70 -2.03 -3.17 -15.06
N SER A 71 -0.98 -2.34 -14.98
CA SER A 71 0.43 -2.76 -15.08
C SER A 71 1.03 -3.12 -13.72
N VAL A 72 0.28 -2.98 -12.62
CA VAL A 72 0.74 -3.41 -11.29
C VAL A 72 0.85 -4.92 -11.27
N ALA A 73 2.08 -5.42 -11.13
CA ALA A 73 2.38 -6.84 -11.09
C ALA A 73 2.46 -7.36 -9.65
N VAL A 74 2.98 -6.54 -8.74
CA VAL A 74 3.18 -6.91 -7.33
C VAL A 74 2.72 -5.78 -6.42
N ILE A 75 1.99 -6.14 -5.36
CA ILE A 75 1.67 -5.26 -4.25
C ILE A 75 2.32 -5.83 -2.98
N MET A 76 3.13 -5.03 -2.31
CA MET A 76 3.68 -5.38 -1.00
C MET A 76 2.94 -4.65 0.10
N ILE A 77 2.49 -5.39 1.10
CA ILE A 77 1.72 -4.89 2.24
C ILE A 77 2.32 -5.33 3.57
N ASP A 78 1.91 -4.71 4.67
CA ASP A 78 2.11 -5.29 6.00
C ASP A 78 1.13 -6.47 6.25
N LYS A 79 1.20 -7.09 7.43
CA LYS A 79 0.33 -8.18 7.84
C LYS A 79 -1.06 -7.65 8.27
N ASP A 80 -1.87 -7.22 7.31
CA ASP A 80 -3.28 -6.90 7.51
C ASP A 80 -4.20 -7.72 6.59
N PHE A 81 -5.08 -8.53 7.19
CA PHE A 81 -6.01 -9.40 6.45
C PHE A 81 -7.14 -8.63 5.76
N THR A 82 -7.56 -7.49 6.31
CA THR A 82 -8.57 -6.63 5.71
C THR A 82 -8.00 -5.98 4.47
N GLU A 83 -6.80 -5.40 4.59
CA GLU A 83 -6.06 -4.82 3.46
C GLU A 83 -5.84 -5.86 2.36
N LEU A 84 -5.33 -7.05 2.71
CA LEU A 84 -5.16 -8.16 1.78
C LEU A 84 -6.44 -8.45 1.00
N SER A 85 -7.56 -8.64 1.70
CA SER A 85 -8.85 -8.97 1.06
C SER A 85 -9.35 -7.87 0.11
N VAL A 86 -9.13 -6.59 0.46
CA VAL A 86 -9.51 -5.45 -0.39
C VAL A 86 -8.65 -5.42 -1.64
N LEU A 87 -7.35 -5.62 -1.49
CA LEU A 87 -6.41 -5.55 -2.61
C LEU A 87 -6.56 -6.73 -3.56
N GLU A 88 -6.93 -7.93 -3.09
CA GLU A 88 -7.26 -9.06 -3.97
C GLU A 88 -8.48 -8.75 -4.86
N GLU A 89 -9.48 -8.06 -4.30
CA GLU A 89 -10.68 -7.65 -5.04
C GLU A 89 -10.38 -6.50 -6.02
N GLU A 90 -9.60 -5.51 -5.59
CA GLU A 90 -9.34 -4.31 -6.37
C GLU A 90 -8.22 -4.52 -7.41
N PHE A 91 -7.24 -5.38 -7.15
CA PHE A 91 -6.11 -5.63 -8.06
C PHE A 91 -5.98 -7.13 -8.39
N PRO A 92 -6.99 -7.74 -9.02
CA PRO A 92 -7.05 -9.19 -9.23
C PRO A 92 -5.91 -9.75 -10.11
N GLY A 93 -5.25 -8.89 -10.90
CA GLY A 93 -4.09 -9.27 -11.71
C GLY A 93 -2.74 -9.15 -11.00
N ALA A 94 -2.70 -8.53 -9.81
CA ALA A 94 -1.47 -8.30 -9.08
C ALA A 94 -1.24 -9.40 -8.05
N ARG A 95 0.02 -9.78 -7.85
CA ARG A 95 0.41 -10.69 -6.77
C ARG A 95 0.63 -9.89 -5.49
N ILE A 96 -0.06 -10.27 -4.42
CA ILE A 96 0.13 -9.63 -3.11
C ILE A 96 1.17 -10.40 -2.31
N LEU A 97 2.13 -9.68 -1.73
CA LEU A 97 3.23 -10.22 -0.93
C LEU A 97 3.33 -9.46 0.40
N LEU A 98 3.79 -10.16 1.45
CA LEU A 98 4.16 -9.49 2.69
C LEU A 98 5.47 -8.72 2.50
N CYS A 99 5.52 -7.52 3.06
CA CYS A 99 6.70 -6.67 3.05
C CYS A 99 7.84 -7.35 3.81
N HIS A 100 8.97 -7.55 3.12
CA HIS A 100 10.16 -8.19 3.70
C HIS A 100 10.64 -7.49 4.97
N PHE A 101 10.58 -6.15 5.01
CA PHE A 101 10.99 -5.36 6.17
C PHE A 101 10.15 -5.70 7.40
N HIS A 102 8.81 -5.72 7.26
CA HIS A 102 7.91 -6.05 8.37
C HIS A 102 8.06 -7.50 8.83
N VAL A 103 8.23 -8.44 7.89
CA VAL A 103 8.46 -9.85 8.22
C VAL A 103 9.76 -10.02 9.03
N VAL A 104 10.87 -9.42 8.60
CA VAL A 104 12.15 -9.51 9.31
C VAL A 104 12.04 -8.87 10.69
N LYS A 105 11.44 -7.67 10.79
CA LYS A 105 11.24 -6.97 12.05
C LYS A 105 10.43 -7.81 13.03
N TYR A 106 9.30 -8.37 12.58
CA TYR A 106 8.45 -9.22 13.40
C TYR A 106 9.21 -10.46 13.92
N LEU A 107 9.95 -11.15 13.06
CA LEU A 107 10.74 -12.32 13.47
C LEU A 107 11.83 -11.98 14.48
N GLN A 108 12.49 -10.82 14.33
CA GLN A 108 13.50 -10.35 15.30
C GLN A 108 12.87 -10.06 16.67
N GLU A 109 11.69 -9.43 16.68
CA GLU A 109 10.94 -9.16 17.91
C GLU A 109 10.49 -10.45 18.61
N GLU A 110 10.03 -11.45 17.86
CA GLU A 110 9.63 -12.75 18.43
C GLU A 110 10.81 -13.55 19.00
N VAL A 111 11.98 -13.51 18.35
CA VAL A 111 13.18 -14.22 18.85
C VAL A 111 13.80 -13.53 20.06
N SER A 112 13.55 -12.23 20.25
CA SER A 112 14.08 -11.45 21.37
C SER A 112 13.23 -11.51 22.64
N LYS A 113 12.09 -12.22 22.60
CA LYS A 113 11.22 -12.50 23.76
C LYS A 113 11.72 -13.72 24.52
#